data_AF-A0AAN6T884-F1
#
_entry.id   AF-A0AAN6T884-F1
#
_cell.length_a   1.000
_cell.length_b   1.000
_cell.length_c   1.000
_cell.angle_alpha   90.00
_cell.angle_beta   90.00
_cell.angle_gamma   90.00
#
_symmetry.space_group_name_H-M   'P 1'
#
loop_
_entity.id
_entity.type
_entity.pdbx_description
1 polymer ?
#
loop_
_entity_poly.entity_id
_entity_poly.type
_entity_poly.pdbx_seq_one_letter_code
_entity_poly.pdbx_strand_id
1 'polypeptide(L)'
;MTSSEESSDTTHGNDACGAAWSSLVRRSLEAWQALDGSETNLPAIAVSDLQEYATLDAFLSGVAMGSGIFFWFFQRREPFLAQKTMAKWSKDRLDDYILLPAMMGFVLRRECFFVSHFWQSKDDPDPGGKYLRLHQRELRPQAWSYIWIDWTCMPQEPRTKSEEAYFERALQRMPFIIQNCGFAWFYPPFEPRLWILYEIAQFILTCSGELPPVEDIKEFRDHVNEMVQTGVRSTLQLLVLLKRLPVDIIQLRRIVDSLTWFSPTASLFTPTPNGWLEIHRDKGTLRLGDDEYSFTPFPTWVSWLLS
;
A
#
# COMPACT_ATOMS: atom_id res chain seq x y z
N MET A 1 53.35 37.27 -13.72
CA MET A 1 53.45 36.55 -12.44
C MET A 1 52.38 37.10 -11.52
N THR A 2 51.18 36.54 -11.60
CA THR A 2 50.07 36.82 -10.69
C THR A 2 49.19 35.58 -10.71
N SER A 3 49.39 34.69 -9.75
CA SER A 3 48.44 33.64 -9.40
C SER A 3 47.92 33.97 -8.02
N SER A 4 46.61 34.18 -7.93
CA SER A 4 45.86 34.29 -6.68
C SER A 4 44.85 33.16 -6.72
N GLU A 5 44.98 32.24 -5.77
CA GLU A 5 44.09 31.12 -5.52
C GLU A 5 42.74 31.63 -4.99
N GLU A 6 41.65 31.18 -5.61
CA GLU A 6 40.32 31.19 -4.99
C GLU A 6 39.99 29.77 -4.53
N SER A 7 39.94 29.61 -3.21
CA SER A 7 39.44 28.45 -2.50
C SER A 7 38.59 28.95 -1.34
N SER A 8 37.27 28.82 -1.42
CA SER A 8 36.38 28.43 -0.31
C SER A 8 34.93 28.78 -0.63
N ASP A 9 34.07 27.77 -0.84
CA ASP A 9 32.71 27.78 -0.26
C ASP A 9 32.01 26.42 -0.48
N THR A 10 32.17 25.48 0.46
CA THR A 10 31.42 24.20 0.47
C THR A 10 30.96 23.76 1.86
N THR A 11 31.18 24.56 2.90
CA THR A 11 30.95 24.14 4.30
C THR A 11 29.54 24.41 4.84
N HIS A 12 28.70 25.19 4.15
CA HIS A 12 27.39 25.57 4.69
C HIS A 12 26.22 24.61 4.38
N GLY A 13 26.40 23.64 3.47
CA GLY A 13 25.33 22.70 3.12
C GLY A 13 25.17 21.50 4.06
N ASN A 14 26.25 21.07 4.73
CA ASN A 14 26.26 19.82 5.51
C ASN A 14 25.62 19.94 6.90
N ASP A 15 25.74 21.11 7.55
CA ASP A 15 25.26 21.30 8.92
C ASP A 15 23.72 21.37 9.02
N ALA A 16 23.06 21.97 8.03
CA ALA A 16 21.60 22.13 8.02
C ALA A 16 20.87 20.77 7.91
N CYS A 17 21.41 19.85 7.10
CA CYS A 17 20.86 18.50 6.94
C CYS A 17 20.97 17.68 8.23
N GLY A 18 22.12 17.79 8.93
CA GLY A 18 22.33 17.14 10.22
C GLY A 18 21.38 17.67 11.31
N ALA A 19 21.13 18.98 11.32
CA ALA A 19 20.20 19.61 12.25
C ALA A 19 18.74 19.16 12.02
N ALA A 20 18.30 19.10 10.76
CA ALA A 20 16.95 18.64 10.41
C ALA A 20 16.71 17.18 10.81
N TRP A 21 17.68 16.29 10.55
CA TRP A 21 17.64 14.89 10.98
C TRP A 21 17.58 14.76 12.51
N SER A 22 18.45 15.45 13.23
CA SER A 22 18.48 15.43 14.70
C SER A 22 17.16 15.92 15.29
N SER A 23 16.55 16.94 14.68
CA SER A 23 15.24 17.44 15.07
C SER A 23 14.12 16.41 14.84
N LEU A 24 14.14 15.71 13.70
CA LEU A 24 13.21 14.60 13.43
C LEU A 24 13.33 13.49 14.46
N VAL A 25 14.55 13.04 14.78
CA VAL A 25 14.78 11.98 15.77
C VAL A 25 14.24 12.41 17.14
N ARG A 26 14.61 13.60 17.61
CA ARG A 26 14.12 14.13 18.90
C ARG A 26 12.60 14.20 18.95
N ARG A 27 11.96 14.76 17.93
CA ARG A 27 10.48 14.83 17.84
C ARG A 27 9.84 13.44 17.83
N SER A 28 10.47 12.47 17.19
CA SER A 28 9.97 11.09 17.16
C SER A 28 9.99 10.48 18.56
N LEU A 29 11.09 10.65 19.31
CA LEU A 29 11.19 10.17 20.69
C LEU A 29 10.18 10.85 21.63
N GLU A 30 9.97 12.16 21.47
CA GLU A 30 8.93 12.91 22.21
C GLU A 30 7.52 12.39 21.87
N ALA A 31 7.24 12.12 20.60
CA ALA A 31 5.98 11.55 20.15
C ALA A 31 5.72 10.15 20.75
N TRP A 32 6.76 9.32 20.88
CA TRP A 32 6.64 7.99 21.45
C TRP A 32 6.19 8.04 22.92
N GLN A 33 6.75 8.97 23.69
CA GLN A 33 6.35 9.18 25.10
C GLN A 33 4.89 9.63 25.23
N ALA A 34 4.37 10.39 24.27
CA ALA A 34 2.98 10.84 24.26
C ALA A 34 1.99 9.73 23.87
N LEU A 35 2.41 8.77 23.04
CA LEU A 35 1.58 7.63 22.62
C LEU A 35 1.46 6.54 23.70
N ASP A 36 2.47 6.40 24.56
CA ASP A 36 2.62 5.35 25.57
C ASP A 36 1.76 5.59 26.84
N GLY A 37 0.47 5.89 26.69
CA GLY A 37 -0.45 6.22 27.80
C GLY A 37 -0.61 5.18 28.94
N SER A 38 0.16 4.08 28.95
CA SER A 38 0.28 3.11 30.05
C SER A 38 1.52 2.21 29.89
N GLU A 39 2.52 2.32 30.79
CA GLU A 39 3.52 1.31 31.21
C GLU A 39 4.18 0.35 30.18
N THR A 40 4.01 0.53 28.87
CA THR A 40 4.74 -0.25 27.87
C THR A 40 6.09 0.40 27.68
N ASN A 41 7.06 0.02 28.53
CA ASN A 41 8.47 0.37 28.38
C ASN A 41 8.83 0.49 26.90
N LEU A 42 8.99 1.72 26.42
CA LEU A 42 9.51 1.99 25.09
C LEU A 42 10.68 1.04 24.90
N PRO A 43 10.69 0.18 23.85
CA PRO A 43 11.75 -0.78 23.71
C PRO A 43 13.06 0.01 23.67
N ALA A 44 13.87 -0.06 24.74
CA ALA A 44 15.10 0.73 24.84
C ALA A 44 16.01 0.49 23.61
N ILE A 45 15.86 -0.71 23.04
CA ILE A 45 16.42 -1.11 21.76
C ILE A 45 16.00 -0.22 20.58
N ALA A 46 14.72 0.18 20.45
CA ALA A 46 14.24 1.06 19.39
C ALA A 46 14.77 2.50 19.53
N VAL A 47 14.90 2.99 20.78
CA VAL A 47 15.50 4.30 21.06
C VAL A 47 16.98 4.28 20.66
N SER A 48 17.72 3.26 21.09
CA SER A 48 19.14 3.08 20.73
C SER A 48 19.32 2.99 19.22
N ASP A 49 18.55 2.11 18.55
CA ASP A 49 18.66 1.85 17.11
C ASP A 49 18.40 3.12 16.29
N LEU A 50 17.40 3.93 16.66
CA LEU A 50 17.13 5.18 15.96
C LEU A 50 18.25 6.23 16.17
N GLN A 51 18.81 6.29 17.39
CA GLN A 51 19.86 7.27 17.74
C GLN A 51 21.23 6.91 17.15
N GLU A 52 21.45 5.66 16.73
CA GLU A 52 22.70 5.23 16.06
C GLU A 52 22.89 5.87 14.68
N TYR A 53 21.80 6.29 14.01
CA TYR A 53 21.88 6.95 12.72
C TYR A 53 22.28 8.43 12.87
N ALA A 54 23.47 8.79 12.41
CA ALA A 54 23.96 10.17 12.45
C ALA A 54 23.33 11.08 11.37
N THR A 55 22.83 10.50 10.27
CA THR A 55 22.26 11.25 9.14
C THR A 55 21.04 10.56 8.56
N LEU A 56 20.20 11.33 7.86
CA LEU A 56 19.07 10.79 7.10
C LEU A 56 19.52 9.76 6.05
N ASP A 57 20.63 10.00 5.35
CA ASP A 57 21.11 9.08 4.31
C ASP A 57 21.56 7.73 4.90
N ALA A 58 22.22 7.75 6.06
CA ALA A 58 22.56 6.54 6.81
C ALA A 58 21.30 5.76 7.23
N PHE A 59 20.28 6.47 7.72
CA PHE A 59 18.98 5.88 8.05
C PHE A 59 18.27 5.27 6.83
N LEU A 60 18.18 6.01 5.72
CA LEU A 60 17.50 5.57 4.50
C LEU A 60 18.24 4.40 3.83
N SER A 61 19.57 4.41 3.78
CA SER A 61 20.34 3.28 3.25
C SER A 61 20.13 2.01 4.08
N GLY A 62 19.83 2.14 5.38
CA GLY A 62 19.65 1.06 6.34
C GLY A 62 20.83 0.11 6.39
N VAL A 63 22.03 0.66 6.25
CA VAL A 63 23.24 0.04 6.79
C VAL A 63 23.03 -0.02 8.30
N ALA A 64 22.44 -1.11 8.77
CA ALA A 64 22.11 -1.30 10.17
C ALA A 64 23.40 -1.29 10.99
N MET A 65 23.45 -0.45 12.02
CA MET A 65 24.51 -0.46 13.02
C MET A 65 24.15 -1.29 14.27
N GLY A 66 22.90 -1.80 14.35
CA GLY A 66 22.36 -2.44 15.54
C GLY A 66 21.27 -3.50 15.28
N SER A 67 20.17 -3.40 16.04
CA SER A 67 19.11 -4.40 16.21
C SER A 67 18.26 -4.71 14.97
N GLY A 68 18.32 -3.83 13.97
CA GLY A 68 17.60 -3.99 12.70
C GLY A 68 16.13 -3.63 12.78
N ILE A 69 15.75 -2.70 13.66
CA ILE A 69 14.38 -2.20 13.74
C ILE A 69 14.12 -1.29 12.54
N PHE A 70 13.01 -1.53 11.86
CA PHE A 70 12.57 -0.65 10.79
C PHE A 70 11.70 0.47 11.35
N PHE A 71 11.76 1.67 10.76
CA PHE A 71 10.96 2.81 11.19
C PHE A 71 10.21 3.41 9.99
N TRP A 72 8.91 3.66 10.16
CA TRP A 72 8.10 4.37 9.16
C TRP A 72 8.11 5.88 9.43
N PHE A 73 8.22 6.68 8.37
CA PHE A 73 7.77 8.06 8.44
C PHE A 73 6.26 8.09 8.60
N PHE A 74 5.76 8.89 9.53
CA PHE A 74 4.37 9.28 9.62
C PHE A 74 4.27 10.79 9.51
N GLN A 75 3.34 11.28 8.68
CA GLN A 75 3.05 12.70 8.60
C GLN A 75 2.26 13.13 9.84
N ARG A 76 2.62 14.28 10.40
CA ARG A 76 1.91 14.90 11.52
C ARG A 76 0.57 15.46 11.07
N ARG A 77 -0.37 15.51 12.02
CA ARG A 77 -1.72 16.04 11.80
C ARG A 77 -1.75 17.45 11.23
N GLU A 78 -1.04 18.40 11.83
CA GLU A 78 -1.15 19.81 11.42
C GLU A 78 -0.67 20.04 9.98
N PRO A 79 0.52 19.55 9.55
CA PRO A 79 0.94 19.61 8.15
C PRO A 79 -0.07 18.96 7.20
N PHE A 80 -0.59 17.77 7.54
CA PHE A 80 -1.59 17.09 6.72
C PHE A 80 -2.88 17.90 6.54
N LEU A 81 -3.36 18.56 7.60
CA LEU A 81 -4.58 19.37 7.55
C LEU A 81 -4.38 20.72 6.85
N ALA A 82 -3.14 21.20 6.74
CA ALA A 82 -2.78 22.48 6.13
C ALA A 82 -2.47 22.38 4.63
N GLN A 83 -2.05 21.21 4.14
CA GLN A 83 -1.69 21.03 2.73
C GLN A 83 -2.91 21.18 1.80
N LYS A 84 -2.69 21.74 0.60
CA LYS A 84 -3.74 21.96 -0.43
C LYS A 84 -3.85 20.79 -1.41
N THR A 85 -2.75 20.08 -1.61
CA THR A 85 -2.61 18.87 -2.44
C THR A 85 -1.78 17.85 -1.65
N MET A 86 -1.88 16.56 -2.01
CA MET A 86 -1.09 15.53 -1.34
C MET A 86 0.39 15.76 -1.61
N ALA A 87 1.11 16.19 -0.58
CA ALA A 87 2.49 16.56 -0.73
C ALA A 87 3.36 15.32 -0.90
N LYS A 88 4.03 15.19 -2.05
CA LYS A 88 5.04 14.14 -2.27
C LYS A 88 6.07 14.14 -1.15
N TRP A 89 6.46 12.98 -0.63
CA TRP A 89 7.51 12.90 0.39
C TRP A 89 8.77 13.68 -0.04
N SER A 90 9.39 14.40 0.90
CA SER A 90 10.61 15.16 0.64
C SER A 90 11.52 15.20 1.87
N LYS A 91 12.80 14.94 1.64
CA LYS A 91 13.87 15.09 2.64
C LYS A 91 14.06 16.52 3.14
N ASP A 92 13.55 17.52 2.42
CA ASP A 92 13.66 18.94 2.79
C ASP A 92 12.51 19.38 3.73
N ARG A 93 11.58 18.47 4.05
CA ARG A 93 10.40 18.74 4.89
C ARG A 93 10.28 17.80 6.09
N LEU A 94 11.40 17.43 6.72
CA LEU A 94 11.39 16.51 7.87
C LEU A 94 10.57 17.02 9.07
N ASP A 95 10.26 18.31 9.12
CA ASP A 95 9.39 18.92 10.13
C ASP A 95 7.92 18.47 10.05
N ASP A 96 7.52 17.96 8.89
CA ASP A 96 6.18 17.43 8.67
C ASP A 96 6.01 16.03 9.25
N TYR A 97 7.09 15.40 9.71
CA TYR A 97 7.11 13.97 10.02
C TYR A 97 7.60 13.66 11.44
N ILE A 98 7.25 12.44 11.85
CA ILE A 98 7.92 11.68 12.90
C ILE A 98 8.27 10.29 12.36
N LEU A 99 9.09 9.54 13.09
CA LEU A 99 9.41 8.14 12.85
C LEU A 99 8.72 7.28 13.90
N LEU A 100 8.03 6.21 13.49
CA LEU A 100 7.46 5.21 14.40
C LEU A 100 8.08 3.84 14.11
N PRO A 101 8.50 3.07 15.13
CA PRO A 101 9.07 1.74 14.93
C PRO A 101 8.02 0.77 14.37
N ALA A 102 8.46 -0.09 13.47
CA ALA A 102 7.66 -1.11 12.83
C ALA A 102 7.49 -2.35 13.71
N MET A 103 6.90 -2.13 14.88
CA MET A 103 6.67 -3.12 15.91
C MET A 103 5.18 -3.27 16.19
N MET A 104 4.74 -4.52 16.35
CA MET A 104 3.35 -4.83 16.66
C MET A 104 2.94 -4.19 17.99
N GLY A 105 1.78 -3.53 18.01
CA GLY A 105 1.22 -2.91 19.22
C GLY A 105 1.84 -1.58 19.63
N PHE A 106 2.89 -1.11 18.94
CA PHE A 106 3.48 0.21 19.22
C PHE A 106 2.57 1.36 18.77
N VAL A 107 1.86 1.13 17.66
CA VAL A 107 0.95 2.11 17.07
C VAL A 107 -0.47 1.82 17.55
N LEU A 108 -1.12 2.82 18.16
CA LEU A 108 -2.53 2.74 18.52
C LEU A 108 -3.40 3.14 17.31
N ARG A 109 -4.34 2.27 16.93
CA ARG A 109 -5.24 2.50 15.78
C ARG A 109 -6.04 3.80 15.84
N ARG A 110 -6.31 4.31 17.05
CA ARG A 110 -7.00 5.60 17.26
C ARG A 110 -6.09 6.82 17.03
N GLU A 111 -4.78 6.65 17.20
CA GLU A 111 -3.80 7.73 17.11
C GLU A 111 -3.20 7.85 15.71
N CYS A 112 -3.08 6.74 15.00
CA CYS A 112 -2.43 6.68 13.70
C CYS A 112 -3.34 6.08 12.64
N PHE A 113 -3.48 6.77 11.51
CA PHE A 113 -4.25 6.31 10.37
C PHE A 113 -3.35 5.90 9.20
N PHE A 114 -3.62 4.74 8.63
CA PHE A 114 -3.19 4.33 7.30
C PHE A 114 -4.24 4.76 6.28
N VAL A 115 -3.83 5.43 5.22
CA VAL A 115 -4.72 5.89 4.15
C VAL A 115 -4.46 5.11 2.87
N SER A 116 -5.45 4.35 2.44
CA SER A 116 -5.52 3.80 1.08
C SER A 116 -6.30 4.77 0.20
N HIS A 117 -5.77 5.10 -0.97
CA HIS A 117 -6.41 6.06 -1.88
C HIS A 117 -6.15 5.72 -3.35
N PHE A 118 -7.00 6.25 -4.22
CA PHE A 118 -6.90 6.00 -5.65
C PHE A 118 -5.99 7.02 -6.35
N TRP A 119 -4.99 6.52 -7.08
CA TRP A 119 -4.10 7.35 -7.90
C TRP A 119 -4.77 7.79 -9.21
N GLN A 120 -4.99 9.10 -9.36
CA GLN A 120 -5.59 9.72 -10.54
C GLN A 120 -4.61 9.81 -11.72
N SER A 121 -3.31 9.87 -11.46
CA SER A 121 -2.28 9.90 -12.49
C SER A 121 -1.06 9.07 -12.06
N LYS A 122 -0.11 8.88 -12.97
CA LYS A 122 1.15 8.16 -12.70
C LYS A 122 2.10 8.98 -11.82
N ASP A 123 2.10 10.30 -11.99
CA ASP A 123 3.12 11.18 -11.42
C ASP A 123 2.63 11.95 -10.18
N ASP A 124 1.32 11.95 -9.93
CA ASP A 124 0.67 12.52 -8.76
C ASP A 124 -0.64 11.75 -8.50
N PRO A 125 -0.86 11.18 -7.31
CA PRO A 125 -2.06 10.43 -7.03
C PRO A 125 -3.31 11.31 -6.95
N ASP A 126 -3.19 12.59 -6.59
CA ASP A 126 -4.33 13.49 -6.39
C ASP A 126 -3.96 14.94 -6.75
N PRO A 127 -3.64 15.22 -8.03
CA PRO A 127 -3.16 16.53 -8.46
C PRO A 127 -4.16 17.66 -8.17
N GLY A 128 -5.46 17.34 -8.17
CA GLY A 128 -6.52 18.29 -7.82
C GLY A 128 -6.82 18.40 -6.32
N GLY A 129 -6.18 17.60 -5.46
CA GLY A 129 -6.44 17.53 -4.02
C GLY A 129 -7.85 17.06 -3.65
N LYS A 130 -8.56 16.37 -4.55
CA LYS A 130 -9.95 15.94 -4.35
C LYS A 130 -10.05 14.95 -3.20
N TYR A 131 -9.23 13.90 -3.22
CA TYR A 131 -9.24 12.87 -2.17
C TYR A 131 -8.64 13.38 -0.88
N LEU A 132 -7.60 14.22 -0.96
CA LEU A 132 -7.07 14.91 0.21
C LEU A 132 -8.16 15.67 0.97
N ARG A 133 -8.98 16.48 0.27
CA ARG A 133 -10.05 17.25 0.92
C ARG A 133 -11.12 16.36 1.56
N LEU A 134 -11.40 15.19 0.97
CA LEU A 134 -12.30 14.20 1.57
C LEU A 134 -11.70 13.65 2.87
N HIS A 135 -10.45 13.18 2.84
CA HIS A 135 -9.75 12.72 4.05
C HIS A 135 -9.66 13.81 5.12
N GLN A 136 -9.30 15.03 4.76
CA GLN A 136 -9.26 16.16 5.69
C GLN A 136 -10.63 16.45 6.31
N ARG A 137 -11.72 16.40 5.53
CA ARG A 137 -13.07 16.62 6.03
C ARG A 137 -13.47 15.55 7.04
N GLU A 138 -13.27 14.29 6.72
CA GLU A 138 -13.68 13.17 7.59
C GLU A 138 -12.78 12.98 8.81
N LEU A 139 -11.48 13.21 8.67
CA LEU A 139 -10.50 13.00 9.74
C LEU A 139 -10.37 14.23 10.66
N ARG A 140 -10.64 15.45 10.20
CA ARG A 140 -10.53 16.68 11.03
C ARG A 140 -11.32 16.64 12.35
N PRO A 141 -12.57 16.12 12.43
CA PRO A 141 -13.29 16.06 13.72
C PRO A 141 -12.80 14.94 14.64
N GLN A 142 -12.03 13.98 14.15
CA GLN A 142 -11.59 12.82 14.92
C GLN A 142 -10.32 13.14 15.73
N ALA A 143 -10.16 12.49 16.87
CA ALA A 143 -8.93 12.53 17.65
C ALA A 143 -7.92 11.53 17.05
N TRP A 144 -6.81 12.06 16.51
CA TRP A 144 -5.68 11.32 15.95
C TRP A 144 -4.46 12.25 15.86
N SER A 145 -3.28 11.67 15.81
CA SER A 145 -2.01 12.41 15.88
C SER A 145 -1.20 12.30 14.59
N TYR A 146 -1.21 11.12 13.96
CA TYR A 146 -0.35 10.80 12.84
C TYR A 146 -1.10 10.11 11.70
N ILE A 147 -0.63 10.32 10.47
CA ILE A 147 -1.20 9.73 9.28
C ILE A 147 -0.11 9.20 8.38
N TRP A 148 -0.38 8.07 7.74
CA TRP A 148 0.50 7.42 6.80
C TRP A 148 -0.21 7.27 5.47
N ILE A 149 0.43 7.82 4.44
CA ILE A 149 0.02 7.69 3.04
C ILE A 149 1.29 7.38 2.27
N ASP A 150 1.31 6.32 1.48
CA ASP A 150 2.47 5.89 0.68
C ASP A 150 3.15 7.06 -0.04
N TRP A 151 2.39 7.89 -0.75
CA TRP A 151 2.87 9.06 -1.48
C TRP A 151 3.58 10.11 -0.62
N THR A 152 3.05 10.33 0.59
CA THR A 152 3.52 11.39 1.49
C THR A 152 4.60 10.90 2.44
N CYS A 153 4.66 9.59 2.71
CA CYS A 153 5.48 8.98 3.77
C CYS A 153 6.57 8.04 3.25
N MET A 154 6.61 7.76 1.94
CA MET A 154 7.69 7.01 1.30
C MET A 154 8.34 7.83 0.18
N PRO A 155 9.65 7.71 -0.05
CA PRO A 155 10.30 8.31 -1.21
C PRO A 155 9.62 7.90 -2.52
N GLN A 156 9.43 8.86 -3.44
CA GLN A 156 8.79 8.62 -4.74
C GLN A 156 9.73 9.03 -5.87
N GLU A 157 9.58 8.42 -7.05
CA GLU A 157 10.44 8.66 -8.22
C GLU A 157 10.61 10.14 -8.60
N PRO A 158 11.81 10.63 -8.94
CA PRO A 158 13.09 9.90 -8.96
C PRO A 158 13.65 9.68 -7.56
N ARG A 159 14.13 8.46 -7.28
CA ARG A 159 14.74 8.08 -6.00
C ARG A 159 16.27 8.01 -6.10
N THR A 160 16.94 8.48 -5.06
CA THR A 160 18.36 8.19 -4.81
C THR A 160 18.55 6.73 -4.37
N LYS A 161 19.80 6.24 -4.31
CA LYS A 161 20.06 4.85 -3.91
C LYS A 161 19.61 4.54 -2.48
N SER A 162 19.79 5.46 -1.55
CA SER A 162 19.36 5.30 -0.15
C SER A 162 17.83 5.37 -0.03
N GLU A 163 17.18 6.27 -0.77
CA GLU A 163 15.72 6.35 -0.87
C GLU A 163 15.10 5.07 -1.47
N GLU A 164 15.73 4.48 -2.49
CA GLU A 164 15.32 3.19 -3.06
C GLU A 164 15.36 2.08 -2.00
N ALA A 165 16.49 1.97 -1.29
CA ALA A 165 16.68 0.97 -0.24
C ALA A 165 15.63 1.11 0.87
N TYR A 166 15.33 2.34 1.28
CA TYR A 166 14.26 2.60 2.25
C TYR A 166 12.89 2.21 1.70
N PHE A 167 12.57 2.60 0.46
CA PHE A 167 11.29 2.30 -0.17
C PHE A 167 11.03 0.79 -0.25
N GLU A 168 12.01 0.00 -0.68
CA GLU A 168 11.88 -1.46 -0.78
C GLU A 168 11.61 -2.09 0.59
N ARG A 169 12.35 -1.67 1.63
CA ARG A 169 12.12 -2.13 3.00
C ARG A 169 10.75 -1.70 3.54
N ALA A 170 10.32 -0.47 3.27
CA ALA A 170 9.00 0.02 3.66
C ALA A 170 7.89 -0.81 3.00
N LEU A 171 8.02 -1.10 1.71
CA LEU A 171 7.06 -1.90 0.93
C LEU A 171 6.91 -3.32 1.50
N GLN A 172 8.03 -3.96 1.86
CA GLN A 172 8.02 -5.29 2.51
C GLN A 172 7.31 -5.28 3.87
N ARG A 173 7.18 -4.12 4.51
CA ARG A 173 6.56 -3.95 5.83
C ARG A 173 5.13 -3.41 5.79
N MET A 174 4.57 -3.19 4.60
CA MET A 174 3.18 -2.76 4.41
C MET A 174 2.13 -3.58 5.19
N PRO A 175 2.21 -4.92 5.27
CA PRO A 175 1.28 -5.69 6.11
C PRO A 175 1.19 -5.21 7.55
N PHE A 176 2.33 -4.84 8.14
CA PHE A 176 2.40 -4.44 9.54
C PHE A 176 1.74 -3.07 9.76
N ILE A 177 1.94 -2.10 8.88
CA ILE A 177 1.32 -0.78 9.08
C ILE A 177 -0.20 -0.85 8.92
N ILE A 178 -0.70 -1.63 7.95
CA ILE A 178 -2.15 -1.86 7.75
C ILE A 178 -2.76 -2.50 8.99
N GLN A 179 -2.06 -3.45 9.63
CA GLN A 179 -2.53 -4.14 10.83
C GLN A 179 -2.60 -3.25 12.08
N ASN A 180 -1.66 -2.30 12.21
CA ASN A 180 -1.47 -1.53 13.44
C ASN A 180 -2.16 -0.16 13.43
N CYS A 181 -2.55 0.37 12.27
CA CYS A 181 -3.21 1.68 12.15
C CYS A 181 -4.73 1.57 12.03
N GLY A 182 -5.43 2.67 12.32
CA GLY A 182 -6.78 2.88 11.81
C GLY A 182 -6.74 2.94 10.28
N PHE A 183 -7.79 2.44 9.61
CA PHE A 183 -7.82 2.38 8.15
C PHE A 183 -8.78 3.43 7.62
N ALA A 184 -8.29 4.32 6.76
CA ALA A 184 -9.08 5.35 6.10
C ALA A 184 -8.97 5.20 4.58
N TRP A 185 -10.09 5.39 3.89
CA TRP A 185 -10.16 5.25 2.44
C TRP A 185 -11.13 6.26 1.83
N PHE A 186 -10.87 6.62 0.57
CA PHE A 186 -11.86 7.16 -0.36
C PHE A 186 -11.56 6.64 -1.75
N TYR A 187 -12.51 5.91 -2.33
CA TYR A 187 -12.39 5.37 -3.67
C TYR A 187 -13.43 6.01 -4.60
N PRO A 188 -13.10 6.19 -5.90
CA PRO A 188 -14.13 6.46 -6.90
C PRO A 188 -15.08 5.26 -7.03
N PRO A 189 -16.18 5.38 -7.81
CA PRO A 189 -16.89 4.20 -8.32
C PRO A 189 -15.88 3.17 -8.85
N PHE A 190 -16.16 1.88 -8.65
CA PHE A 190 -15.14 0.83 -8.73
C PHE A 190 -14.30 0.90 -10.01
N GLU A 191 -13.01 1.15 -9.81
CA GLU A 191 -11.97 1.07 -10.82
C GLU A 191 -10.92 0.07 -10.32
N PRO A 192 -10.74 -1.09 -10.97
CA PRO A 192 -9.91 -2.16 -10.43
C PRO A 192 -8.45 -1.73 -10.35
N ARG A 193 -7.92 -1.69 -9.12
CA ARG A 193 -6.50 -1.47 -8.83
C ARG A 193 -6.00 -2.57 -7.92
N LEU A 194 -5.06 -3.37 -8.43
CA LEU A 194 -4.51 -4.51 -7.71
C LEU A 194 -3.95 -4.11 -6.33
N TRP A 195 -3.30 -2.96 -6.25
CA TRP A 195 -2.73 -2.47 -4.99
C TRP A 195 -3.80 -2.17 -3.93
N ILE A 196 -4.90 -1.52 -4.31
CA ILE A 196 -6.03 -1.24 -3.42
C ILE A 196 -6.68 -2.55 -2.96
N LEU A 197 -6.88 -3.51 -3.88
CA LEU A 197 -7.41 -4.83 -3.53
C LEU A 197 -6.49 -5.56 -2.53
N TYR A 198 -5.17 -5.46 -2.69
CA TYR A 198 -4.21 -6.01 -1.74
C TYR A 198 -4.34 -5.35 -0.36
N GLU A 199 -4.41 -4.02 -0.28
CA GLU A 199 -4.53 -3.29 0.99
C GLU A 199 -5.83 -3.65 1.73
N ILE A 200 -6.95 -3.68 1.01
CA ILE A 200 -8.26 -4.05 1.56
C ILE A 200 -8.27 -5.52 1.99
N ALA A 201 -7.71 -6.43 1.19
CA ALA A 201 -7.60 -7.84 1.55
C ALA A 201 -6.74 -8.02 2.80
N GLN A 202 -5.59 -7.35 2.87
CA GLN A 202 -4.72 -7.37 4.03
C GLN A 202 -5.46 -6.88 5.27
N PHE A 203 -6.22 -5.79 5.17
CA PHE A 203 -7.01 -5.28 6.28
C PHE A 203 -8.08 -6.29 6.73
N ILE A 204 -8.96 -6.72 5.82
CA ILE A 204 -10.07 -7.64 6.11
C ILE A 204 -9.58 -8.95 6.72
N LEU A 205 -8.48 -9.50 6.22
CA LEU A 205 -8.00 -10.82 6.62
C LEU A 205 -7.20 -10.83 7.92
N THR A 206 -6.65 -9.69 8.33
CA THR A 206 -5.68 -9.65 9.44
C THR A 206 -6.04 -8.69 10.57
N CYS A 207 -7.00 -7.79 10.36
CA CYS A 207 -7.46 -6.88 11.39
C CYS A 207 -8.73 -7.39 12.08
N SER A 208 -8.79 -7.26 13.39
CA SER A 208 -10.06 -7.33 14.11
C SER A 208 -10.84 -6.04 13.86
N GLY A 209 -12.04 -6.16 13.29
CA GLY A 209 -12.90 -5.04 12.92
C GLY A 209 -13.49 -5.21 11.53
N GLU A 210 -14.81 -5.09 11.41
CA GLU A 210 -15.47 -5.10 10.12
C GLU A 210 -15.31 -3.75 9.44
N LEU A 211 -15.00 -3.75 8.15
CA LEU A 211 -15.17 -2.55 7.34
C LEU A 211 -16.67 -2.26 7.23
N PRO A 212 -17.14 -1.06 7.64
CA PRO A 212 -18.52 -0.68 7.49
C PRO A 212 -18.92 -0.80 6.01
N PRO A 213 -20.15 -1.29 5.71
CA PRO A 213 -20.62 -1.46 4.35
C PRO A 213 -21.06 -0.11 3.75
N VAL A 214 -20.15 0.86 3.69
CA VAL A 214 -20.34 2.14 3.01
C VAL A 214 -20.14 1.94 1.49
N GLU A 215 -20.85 2.73 0.67
CA GLU A 215 -20.93 2.48 -0.78
C GLU A 215 -19.57 2.44 -1.49
N ASP A 216 -18.60 3.23 -1.04
CA ASP A 216 -17.30 3.36 -1.70
C ASP A 216 -16.38 2.14 -1.55
N ILE A 217 -16.53 1.36 -0.47
CA ILE A 217 -15.72 0.15 -0.22
C ILE A 217 -16.45 -1.15 -0.48
N LYS A 218 -17.78 -1.09 -0.58
CA LYS A 218 -18.64 -2.28 -0.67
C LYS A 218 -18.19 -3.23 -1.80
N GLU A 219 -17.99 -2.71 -3.01
CA GLU A 219 -17.61 -3.53 -4.15
C GLU A 219 -16.21 -4.15 -4.00
N PHE A 220 -15.25 -3.41 -3.45
CA PHE A 220 -13.93 -3.97 -3.13
C PHE A 220 -14.00 -5.05 -2.06
N ARG A 221 -14.80 -4.84 -1.01
CA ARG A 221 -15.03 -5.80 0.08
C ARG A 221 -15.68 -7.08 -0.45
N ASP A 222 -16.69 -6.94 -1.29
CA ASP A 222 -17.42 -8.06 -1.90
C ASP A 222 -16.47 -8.87 -2.80
N HIS A 223 -15.64 -8.20 -3.61
CA HIS A 223 -14.60 -8.88 -4.38
C HIS A 223 -13.58 -9.59 -3.49
N VAL A 224 -13.09 -8.99 -2.41
CA VAL A 224 -12.17 -9.68 -1.48
C VAL A 224 -12.85 -10.90 -0.84
N ASN A 225 -14.11 -10.78 -0.40
CA ASN A 225 -14.85 -11.90 0.15
C ASN A 225 -15.03 -13.02 -0.87
N GLU A 226 -15.33 -12.68 -2.12
CA GLU A 226 -15.38 -13.63 -3.22
C GLU A 226 -14.01 -14.30 -3.43
N MET A 227 -12.92 -13.53 -3.43
CA MET A 227 -11.56 -14.08 -3.55
C MET A 227 -11.23 -15.06 -2.41
N VAL A 228 -11.75 -14.84 -1.21
CA VAL A 228 -11.53 -15.71 -0.03
C VAL A 228 -12.41 -16.95 -0.07
N GLN A 229 -13.70 -16.79 -0.38
CA GLN A 229 -14.68 -17.88 -0.40
C GLN A 229 -14.49 -18.79 -1.61
N THR A 230 -14.28 -18.18 -2.78
CA THR A 230 -14.21 -18.85 -4.08
C THR A 230 -12.77 -19.15 -4.48
N GLY A 231 -11.78 -18.43 -3.92
CA GLY A 231 -10.38 -18.57 -4.33
C GLY A 231 -10.12 -18.00 -5.73
N VAL A 232 -8.99 -17.30 -5.90
CA VAL A 232 -8.56 -16.81 -7.23
C VAL A 232 -7.65 -17.77 -7.99
N ARG A 233 -7.30 -18.90 -7.38
CA ARG A 233 -6.34 -19.87 -7.93
C ARG A 233 -6.79 -20.39 -9.29
N SER A 234 -8.07 -20.73 -9.40
CA SER A 234 -8.70 -21.24 -10.61
C SER A 234 -8.63 -20.19 -11.73
N THR A 235 -8.96 -18.94 -11.43
CA THR A 235 -8.87 -17.79 -12.35
C THR A 235 -7.43 -17.55 -12.82
N LEU A 236 -6.46 -17.53 -11.91
CA LEU A 236 -5.05 -17.28 -12.26
C LEU A 236 -4.45 -18.41 -13.11
N GLN A 237 -4.72 -19.67 -12.76
CA GLN A 237 -4.25 -20.80 -13.55
C GLN A 237 -4.88 -20.81 -14.95
N LEU A 238 -6.17 -20.50 -15.05
CA LEU A 238 -6.86 -20.37 -16.32
C LEU A 238 -6.28 -19.24 -17.19
N LEU A 239 -6.00 -18.06 -16.61
CA LEU A 239 -5.34 -16.96 -17.33
C LEU A 239 -3.95 -17.35 -17.85
N VAL A 240 -3.16 -18.06 -17.05
CA VAL A 240 -1.84 -18.56 -17.47
C VAL A 240 -1.99 -19.57 -18.62
N LEU A 241 -2.98 -20.46 -18.57
CA LEU A 241 -3.27 -21.39 -19.65
C LEU A 241 -3.68 -20.66 -20.93
N LEU A 242 -4.66 -19.76 -20.84
CA LEU A 242 -5.17 -19.00 -22.00
C LEU A 242 -4.07 -18.19 -22.69
N LYS A 243 -3.12 -17.62 -21.93
CA LYS A 243 -1.96 -16.90 -22.50
C LYS A 243 -1.00 -17.81 -23.27
N ARG A 244 -0.95 -19.10 -22.96
CA ARG A 244 -0.10 -20.09 -23.66
C ARG A 244 -0.77 -20.65 -24.92
N LEU A 245 -2.09 -20.48 -25.03
CA LEU A 245 -2.87 -20.90 -26.20
C LEU A 245 -2.88 -19.78 -27.26
N PRO A 246 -3.17 -20.10 -28.52
CA PRO A 246 -3.30 -19.11 -29.60
C PRO A 246 -4.62 -18.33 -29.49
N VAL A 247 -4.86 -17.69 -28.34
CA VAL A 247 -6.02 -16.86 -28.02
C VAL A 247 -5.56 -15.41 -28.02
N ASP A 248 -6.20 -14.56 -28.83
CA ASP A 248 -5.85 -13.15 -28.89
C ASP A 248 -6.36 -12.37 -27.66
N ILE A 249 -5.86 -11.15 -27.47
CA ILE A 249 -6.20 -10.31 -26.30
C ILE A 249 -7.69 -9.92 -26.23
N ILE A 250 -8.38 -9.83 -27.37
CA ILE A 250 -9.81 -9.51 -27.44
C ILE A 250 -10.63 -10.72 -26.97
N GLN A 251 -10.24 -11.92 -27.41
CA GLN A 251 -10.84 -13.17 -26.97
C GLN A 251 -10.58 -13.42 -25.49
N LEU A 252 -9.35 -13.20 -25.02
CA LEU A 252 -9.00 -13.30 -23.61
C LEU A 252 -9.92 -12.42 -22.77
N ARG A 253 -10.10 -11.15 -23.17
CA ARG A 253 -11.01 -10.23 -22.49
C ARG A 253 -12.45 -10.74 -22.47
N ARG A 254 -12.98 -11.22 -23.60
CA ARG A 254 -14.34 -11.80 -23.66
C ARG A 254 -14.50 -13.02 -22.76
N ILE A 255 -13.51 -13.90 -22.69
CA ILE A 255 -13.52 -15.09 -21.84
C ILE A 255 -13.51 -14.68 -20.37
N VAL A 256 -12.62 -13.77 -19.99
CA VAL A 256 -12.53 -13.26 -18.62
C VAL A 256 -13.80 -12.53 -18.22
N ASP A 257 -14.32 -11.63 -19.06
CA ASP A 257 -15.60 -10.96 -18.84
C ASP A 257 -16.72 -11.99 -18.67
N SER A 258 -16.72 -13.05 -19.47
CA SER A 258 -17.77 -14.07 -19.35
C SER A 258 -17.65 -14.89 -18.06
N LEU A 259 -16.43 -15.16 -17.60
CA LEU A 259 -16.16 -15.85 -16.33
C LEU A 259 -16.50 -14.98 -15.11
N THR A 260 -16.28 -13.67 -15.22
CA THR A 260 -16.56 -12.70 -14.16
C THR A 260 -18.04 -12.38 -14.05
N TRP A 261 -18.75 -12.22 -15.16
CA TRP A 261 -20.12 -11.70 -15.16
C TRP A 261 -21.22 -12.77 -15.30
N PHE A 262 -20.93 -13.96 -15.81
CA PHE A 262 -21.93 -15.03 -16.00
C PHE A 262 -21.68 -16.18 -15.01
N SER A 263 -22.09 -15.94 -13.76
CA SER A 263 -21.63 -16.73 -12.60
C SER A 263 -22.18 -18.17 -12.43
N PRO A 264 -23.36 -18.62 -12.94
CA PRO A 264 -23.82 -19.96 -12.56
C PRO A 264 -23.55 -21.09 -13.57
N THR A 265 -23.06 -20.83 -14.79
CA THR A 265 -22.88 -21.92 -15.76
C THR A 265 -21.63 -22.74 -15.46
N ALA A 266 -21.79 -24.06 -15.30
CA ALA A 266 -20.69 -25.00 -15.09
C ALA A 266 -19.72 -25.03 -16.29
N SER A 267 -20.23 -24.78 -17.49
CA SER A 267 -19.44 -24.75 -18.73
C SER A 267 -19.59 -23.41 -19.45
N LEU A 268 -18.51 -22.96 -20.09
CA LEU A 268 -18.49 -21.81 -20.98
C LEU A 268 -17.99 -22.23 -22.36
N PHE A 269 -18.66 -21.75 -23.41
CA PHE A 269 -18.30 -22.02 -24.80
C PHE A 269 -18.03 -20.72 -25.53
N THR A 270 -16.87 -20.59 -26.16
CA THR A 270 -16.59 -19.45 -27.05
C THR A 270 -15.94 -19.92 -28.35
N PRO A 271 -16.37 -19.40 -29.51
CA PRO A 271 -15.67 -19.65 -30.76
C PRO A 271 -14.31 -18.94 -30.77
N THR A 272 -13.30 -19.59 -31.34
CA THR A 272 -11.96 -19.05 -31.60
C THR A 272 -11.55 -19.35 -33.05
N PRO A 273 -10.53 -18.67 -33.61
CA PRO A 273 -9.98 -18.99 -34.93
C PRO A 273 -9.50 -20.45 -35.06
N ASN A 274 -9.15 -21.07 -33.93
CA ASN A 274 -8.60 -22.43 -33.87
C ASN A 274 -9.65 -23.46 -33.43
N GLY A 275 -10.94 -23.12 -33.51
CA GLY A 275 -12.05 -24.00 -33.15
C GLY A 275 -12.81 -23.53 -31.90
N TRP A 276 -13.52 -24.45 -31.26
CA TRP A 276 -14.28 -24.15 -30.05
C TRP A 276 -13.40 -24.23 -28.81
N LEU A 277 -13.47 -23.18 -27.99
CA LEU A 277 -12.95 -23.19 -26.64
C LEU A 277 -14.09 -23.55 -25.68
N GLU A 278 -13.94 -24.63 -24.95
CA GLU A 278 -14.86 -25.09 -23.92
C GLU A 278 -14.15 -25.03 -22.56
N ILE A 279 -14.74 -24.36 -21.57
CA ILE A 279 -14.20 -24.25 -20.21
C ILE A 279 -15.20 -24.85 -19.24
N HIS A 280 -14.87 -25.99 -18.63
CA HIS A 280 -15.62 -26.59 -17.53
C HIS A 280 -15.06 -26.11 -16.19
N ARG A 281 -15.79 -25.20 -15.55
CA ARG A 281 -15.39 -24.55 -14.30
C ARG A 281 -15.41 -25.52 -13.12
N ASP A 282 -16.43 -26.36 -13.05
CA ASP A 282 -16.66 -27.37 -12.01
C ASP A 282 -15.64 -28.52 -12.06
N LYS A 283 -15.16 -28.85 -13.26
CA LYS A 283 -14.15 -29.89 -13.48
C LYS A 283 -12.72 -29.36 -13.50
N GLY A 284 -12.56 -28.04 -13.67
CA GLY A 284 -11.25 -27.44 -13.87
C GLY A 284 -10.61 -27.90 -15.18
N THR A 285 -11.38 -27.99 -16.27
CA THR A 285 -10.85 -28.38 -17.58
C THR A 285 -11.15 -27.33 -18.65
N LEU A 286 -10.24 -27.20 -19.60
CA LEU A 286 -10.33 -26.33 -20.78
C LEU A 286 -10.03 -27.18 -22.01
N ARG A 287 -10.86 -27.11 -23.04
CA ARG A 287 -10.64 -27.77 -24.33
C ARG A 287 -10.54 -26.75 -25.44
N LEU A 288 -9.58 -26.94 -26.35
CA LEU A 288 -9.43 -26.15 -27.57
C LEU A 288 -9.24 -27.11 -28.74
N GLY A 289 -10.31 -27.31 -29.53
CA GLY A 289 -10.32 -28.38 -30.52
C GLY A 289 -10.27 -29.76 -29.86
N ASP A 290 -9.29 -30.59 -30.22
CA ASP A 290 -9.09 -31.92 -29.64
C ASP A 290 -8.19 -31.92 -28.39
N ASP A 291 -7.51 -30.80 -28.11
CA ASP A 291 -6.61 -30.67 -26.97
C ASP A 291 -7.38 -30.35 -25.68
N GLU A 292 -7.02 -31.03 -24.58
CA GLU A 292 -7.58 -30.79 -23.24
C GLU A 292 -6.48 -30.39 -22.25
N TYR A 293 -6.80 -29.41 -21.42
CA TYR A 293 -5.93 -28.82 -20.41
C TYR A 293 -6.66 -28.79 -19.07
N SER A 294 -5.92 -28.92 -17.97
CA SER A 294 -6.48 -28.90 -16.61
C SER A 294 -5.99 -27.70 -15.80
N PHE A 295 -6.87 -27.19 -14.94
CA PHE A 295 -6.62 -26.17 -13.93
C PHE A 295 -7.40 -26.52 -12.65
N THR A 296 -7.17 -25.80 -11.56
CA THR A 296 -7.93 -25.99 -10.32
C THR A 296 -9.40 -25.67 -10.60
N PRO A 297 -10.35 -26.58 -10.33
CA PRO A 297 -11.77 -26.27 -10.49
C PRO A 297 -12.16 -24.98 -9.75
N PHE A 298 -13.09 -24.21 -10.30
CA PHE A 298 -13.76 -23.17 -9.54
C PHE A 298 -14.63 -23.87 -8.49
N PRO A 299 -14.65 -23.40 -7.22
CA PRO A 299 -15.56 -23.99 -6.26
C PRO A 299 -16.99 -23.83 -6.74
N THR A 300 -17.79 -24.85 -6.42
CA THR A 300 -19.21 -24.87 -6.72
C THR A 300 -19.88 -23.71 -6.00
N TRP A 301 -20.38 -22.75 -6.79
CA TRP A 301 -21.19 -21.65 -6.31
C TRP A 301 -22.49 -22.22 -5.76
N VAL A 302 -22.55 -22.51 -4.47
CA VAL A 302 -23.82 -22.76 -3.79
C VAL A 302 -24.55 -21.42 -3.82
N SER A 303 -25.57 -21.30 -4.67
CA SER A 303 -26.34 -20.07 -4.80
C SER A 303 -27.07 -19.80 -3.50
N TRP A 304 -26.51 -18.97 -2.63
CA TRP A 304 -27.20 -18.43 -1.46
C TRP A 304 -28.33 -17.45 -1.84
N LEU A 305 -28.52 -17.18 -3.13
CA LEU A 305 -29.54 -16.27 -3.68
C LEU A 305 -30.97 -16.87 -3.76
N LEU A 306 -31.22 -18.04 -3.17
CA LEU A 306 -32.57 -18.64 -3.09
C LEU A 306 -33.06 -18.90 -1.66
N SER A 307 -32.42 -18.33 -0.64
CA SER A 307 -32.87 -18.39 0.76
C SER A 307 -33.08 -17.00 1.36
#